data_AF-A0A7W1F620-F1
#
_entry.id   AF-A0A7W1F620-F1
#
_cell.length_a   1.000
_cell.length_b   1.000
_cell.length_c   1.000
_cell.angle_alpha   90.00
_cell.angle_beta   90.00
_cell.angle_gamma   90.00
#
_symmetry.space_group_name_H-M   'P 1'
#
loop_
_entity.id
_entity.type
_entity.pdbx_description
1 polymer ?
#
loop_
_entity_poly.entity_id
_entity_poly.type
_entity_poly.pdbx_seq_one_letter_code
_entity_poly.pdbx_strand_id
1 'polypeptide(L)'
;MPAPAQPARLYPVTVMDNVEVYRVGNEAVITLQPSTGYVSVVCAWHDELNGAHYWAHLGPGSLRGFLLVLNRSYVVDKLFGRKSTEEFDQDATVQALRAAIIEQRREARESVRGGMTAQEARDLWDEVDNVERADDVANLRGIDEPWYYIRTRDKACVAWFWNSVWASFIAHLRSTAVPA
;
A
#
# COMPACT_ATOMS: atom_id res chain seq x y z
N MET A 1 16.84 -15.18 -15.62
CA MET A 1 15.67 -15.99 -15.22
C MET A 1 15.66 -16.10 -13.71
N PRO A 2 14.62 -15.62 -13.00
CA PRO A 2 14.55 -15.79 -11.55
C PRO A 2 14.30 -17.27 -11.22
N ALA A 3 14.94 -17.76 -10.16
CA ALA A 3 14.80 -19.14 -9.71
C ALA A 3 13.35 -19.45 -9.27
N PRO A 4 12.87 -20.69 -9.43
CA PRO A 4 11.55 -21.08 -8.94
C PRO A 4 11.49 -20.87 -7.43
N ALA A 5 10.47 -20.15 -6.98
CA ALA A 5 10.20 -19.91 -5.57
C ALA A 5 10.09 -21.26 -4.84
N GLN A 6 11.04 -21.57 -3.97
CA GLN A 6 10.90 -22.70 -3.06
C GLN A 6 9.73 -22.42 -2.11
N PRO A 7 8.91 -23.42 -1.78
CA PRO A 7 7.84 -23.22 -0.81
C PRO A 7 8.44 -22.76 0.52
N ALA A 8 7.98 -21.61 1.01
CA ALA A 8 8.47 -21.00 2.24
C ALA A 8 8.39 -22.01 3.38
N ARG A 9 9.55 -22.40 3.92
CA ARG A 9 9.60 -23.28 5.09
C ARG A 9 9.21 -22.45 6.31
N LEU A 10 8.07 -22.80 6.92
CA LEU A 10 7.57 -22.18 8.16
C LEU A 10 8.02 -23.03 9.34
N TYR A 11 8.89 -22.47 10.17
CA TYR A 11 9.31 -23.08 11.43
C TYR A 11 8.64 -22.33 12.59
N PRO A 12 7.87 -22.99 13.48
CA PRO A 12 7.53 -22.39 14.76
C PRO A 12 8.79 -22.34 15.61
N VAL A 13 9.37 -21.15 15.81
CA VAL A 13 10.71 -21.02 16.40
C VAL A 13 10.67 -21.10 17.92
N THR A 14 9.63 -20.58 18.59
CA THR A 14 9.51 -20.66 20.06
C THR A 14 8.08 -20.28 20.49
N VAL A 15 7.52 -21.01 21.46
CA VAL A 15 6.37 -20.53 22.27
C VAL A 15 6.92 -20.24 23.65
N MET A 16 7.28 -18.98 23.91
CA MET A 16 7.62 -18.48 25.24
C MET A 16 6.51 -17.50 25.64
N ASP A 17 5.91 -17.69 26.81
CA ASP A 17 4.93 -16.76 27.40
C ASP A 17 3.75 -16.37 26.46
N ASN A 18 3.17 -17.34 25.75
CA ASN A 18 2.10 -17.14 24.75
C ASN A 18 2.49 -16.23 23.57
N VAL A 19 3.77 -16.15 23.22
CA VAL A 19 4.25 -15.51 22.00
C VAL A 19 4.54 -16.59 20.95
N GLU A 20 4.02 -16.42 19.75
CA GLU A 20 4.18 -17.32 18.62
C GLU A 20 5.05 -16.63 17.56
N VAL A 21 6.18 -17.24 17.19
CA VAL A 21 7.10 -16.68 16.19
C VAL A 21 7.10 -17.56 14.95
N TYR A 22 6.73 -16.95 13.82
CA TYR A 22 6.67 -17.56 12.50
C TYR A 22 7.75 -16.97 11.61
N ARG A 23 8.66 -17.82 11.15
CA ARG A 23 9.64 -17.42 10.14
C ARG A 23 9.12 -17.84 8.77
N VAL A 24 8.79 -16.88 7.91
CA VAL A 24 8.39 -17.11 6.52
C VAL A 24 9.65 -17.09 5.67
N GLY A 25 10.25 -18.27 5.47
CA GLY A 25 11.51 -18.46 4.76
C GLY A 25 12.68 -17.65 5.35
N ASN A 26 13.39 -16.90 4.52
CA ASN A 26 14.43 -15.95 4.95
C ASN A 26 13.97 -14.49 4.84
N GLU A 27 12.72 -14.28 4.43
CA GLU A 27 12.23 -13.00 3.99
C GLU A 27 11.63 -12.20 5.13
N ALA A 28 10.84 -12.85 6.00
CA ALA A 28 10.15 -12.17 7.09
C ALA A 28 9.96 -13.03 8.34
N VAL A 29 9.87 -12.35 9.47
CA VAL A 29 9.47 -12.91 10.77
C VAL A 29 8.15 -12.24 11.17
N ILE A 30 7.14 -13.06 11.47
CA ILE A 30 5.85 -12.63 11.99
C ILE A 30 5.72 -13.13 13.42
N THR A 31 5.47 -12.22 14.35
CA THR A 31 5.26 -12.54 15.76
C THR A 31 3.80 -12.29 16.11
N LEU A 32 3.15 -13.24 16.76
CA LEU A 32 1.82 -13.10 17.31
C LEU A 32 1.88 -13.23 18.82
N GLN A 33 1.06 -12.46 19.54
CA GLN A 33 0.80 -12.70 20.95
C GLN A 33 -0.71 -12.79 21.14
N PRO A 34 -1.31 -14.00 21.09
CA PRO A 34 -2.75 -14.18 21.10
C PRO A 34 -3.46 -13.61 22.34
N SER A 35 -2.79 -13.55 23.50
CA SER A 35 -3.36 -13.01 24.74
C SER A 35 -3.60 -11.50 24.70
N THR A 36 -2.82 -10.78 23.89
CA THR A 36 -2.87 -9.32 23.77
C THR A 36 -3.51 -8.92 22.44
N GLY A 37 -3.42 -9.74 21.40
CA GLY A 37 -3.78 -9.32 20.04
C GLY A 37 -2.65 -8.56 19.33
N TYR A 38 -1.43 -8.59 19.89
CA TYR A 38 -0.26 -8.00 19.28
C TYR A 38 0.23 -8.84 18.09
N VAL A 39 0.57 -8.15 17.02
CA VAL A 39 1.17 -8.72 15.81
C VAL A 39 2.30 -7.80 15.37
N SER A 40 3.45 -8.38 15.04
CA SER A 40 4.53 -7.65 14.39
C SER A 40 5.08 -8.41 13.19
N VAL A 41 5.56 -7.65 12.22
CA VAL A 41 6.24 -8.13 11.02
C VAL A 41 7.60 -7.45 10.97
N VAL A 42 8.64 -8.27 10.77
CA VAL A 42 9.99 -7.81 10.48
C VAL A 42 10.43 -8.44 9.16
N CYS A 43 10.66 -7.63 8.15
CA CYS A 43 11.13 -7.99 6.83
C CYS A 43 12.57 -7.50 6.65
N ALA A 44 13.49 -8.42 6.35
CA ALA A 44 14.92 -8.09 6.28
C ALA A 44 15.31 -7.27 5.04
N TRP A 45 14.47 -7.28 4.00
CA TRP A 45 14.78 -6.68 2.71
C TRP A 45 14.00 -5.38 2.42
N HIS A 46 13.00 -5.07 3.24
CA HIS A 46 12.09 -3.94 3.04
C HIS A 46 11.75 -3.33 4.39
N ASP A 47 12.50 -2.30 4.78
CA ASP A 47 12.33 -1.62 6.07
C ASP A 47 10.94 -0.99 6.20
N GLU A 48 10.35 -0.55 5.08
CA GLU A 48 8.99 -0.04 5.00
C GLU A 48 7.90 -1.08 5.33
N LEU A 49 8.27 -2.37 5.36
CA LEU A 49 7.41 -3.49 5.76
C LEU A 49 7.74 -3.99 7.17
N ASN A 50 8.48 -3.22 7.96
CA ASN A 50 8.64 -3.45 9.39
C ASN A 50 7.53 -2.72 10.15
N GLY A 51 6.71 -3.46 10.88
CA GLY A 51 5.49 -2.92 11.44
C GLY A 51 4.94 -3.73 12.59
N ALA A 52 4.19 -3.08 13.47
CA ALA A 52 3.50 -3.75 14.57
C ALA A 52 2.16 -3.09 14.86
N HIS A 53 1.17 -3.91 15.20
CA HIS A 53 -0.15 -3.44 15.59
C HIS A 53 -0.74 -4.28 16.72
N TYR A 54 -1.58 -3.64 17.52
CA TYR A 54 -2.33 -4.26 18.60
C TYR A 54 -3.82 -4.21 18.28
N TRP A 55 -4.43 -5.36 18.05
CA TRP A 55 -5.88 -5.47 17.84
C TRP A 55 -6.60 -5.81 19.15
N ALA A 56 -7.11 -4.77 19.82
CA ALA A 56 -7.86 -4.90 21.08
C ALA A 56 -9.23 -5.57 20.92
N HIS A 57 -9.85 -5.42 19.75
CA HIS A 57 -11.23 -5.82 19.50
C HIS A 57 -11.28 -6.90 18.41
N LEU A 58 -10.98 -8.14 18.83
CA LEU A 58 -10.94 -9.32 17.97
C LEU A 58 -12.33 -9.99 17.80
N GLY A 59 -13.35 -9.48 18.51
CA GLY A 59 -14.64 -10.14 18.66
C GLY A 59 -14.58 -11.33 19.62
N PRO A 60 -15.56 -12.26 19.60
CA PRO A 60 -15.56 -13.45 20.45
C PRO A 60 -14.54 -14.53 19.99
N GLY A 61 -13.76 -14.27 18.95
CA GLY A 61 -12.83 -15.23 18.35
C GLY A 61 -11.40 -15.14 18.88
N SER A 62 -10.56 -16.07 18.42
CA SER A 62 -9.10 -16.03 18.66
C SER A 62 -8.40 -15.06 17.69
N LEU A 63 -7.21 -14.56 18.07
CA LEU A 63 -6.37 -13.74 17.17
C LEU A 63 -6.13 -14.44 15.83
N ARG A 64 -5.84 -15.74 15.85
CA ARG A 64 -5.66 -16.53 14.61
C ARG A 64 -6.91 -16.51 13.74
N GLY A 65 -8.09 -16.75 14.32
CA GLY A 65 -9.35 -16.70 13.59
C GLY A 65 -9.65 -15.32 13.01
N PHE A 66 -9.35 -14.26 13.76
CA PHE A 66 -9.46 -12.87 13.30
C PHE A 66 -8.56 -12.59 12.09
N LEU A 67 -7.28 -13.00 12.13
CA LEU A 67 -6.33 -12.79 11.03
C LEU A 67 -6.74 -13.49 9.73
N LEU A 68 -7.45 -14.62 9.81
CA LEU A 68 -7.91 -15.38 8.64
C LEU A 68 -8.99 -14.66 7.81
N VAL A 69 -9.70 -13.70 8.41
CA VAL A 69 -10.81 -12.97 7.77
C VAL A 69 -10.46 -11.53 7.39
N LEU A 70 -9.26 -11.06 7.74
CA LEU A 70 -8.84 -9.71 7.40
C LEU A 70 -8.59 -9.54 5.90
N ASN A 71 -8.97 -8.37 5.39
CA ASN A 71 -8.67 -7.96 4.03
C ASN A 71 -7.30 -7.27 3.93
N ARG A 72 -6.77 -7.22 2.68
CA ARG A 72 -5.45 -6.67 2.36
C ARG A 72 -5.25 -5.24 2.84
N SER A 73 -6.13 -4.33 2.43
CA SER A 73 -5.96 -2.91 2.70
C SER A 73 -5.94 -2.64 4.20
N TYR A 74 -6.79 -3.32 4.97
CA TYR A 74 -6.84 -3.18 6.41
C TYR A 74 -5.55 -3.65 7.10
N VAL A 75 -5.02 -4.83 6.74
CA VAL A 75 -3.77 -5.34 7.34
C VAL A 75 -2.60 -4.43 7.03
N VAL A 76 -2.46 -4.06 5.76
CA VAL A 76 -1.36 -3.22 5.27
C VAL A 76 -1.38 -1.84 5.94
N ASP A 77 -2.55 -1.20 6.02
CA ASP A 77 -2.72 0.11 6.68
C ASP A 77 -2.41 0.02 8.18
N LYS A 78 -2.84 -1.05 8.86
CA LYS A 78 -2.62 -1.19 10.31
C LYS A 78 -1.19 -1.55 10.69
N LEU A 79 -0.51 -2.40 9.93
CA LEU A 79 0.86 -2.83 10.25
C LEU A 79 1.90 -1.81 9.81
N PHE A 80 1.76 -1.26 8.61
CA PHE A 80 2.83 -0.47 7.97
C PHE A 80 2.48 1.01 7.82
N GLY A 81 1.18 1.33 7.79
CA GLY A 81 0.66 2.67 7.54
C GLY A 81 0.73 3.07 6.06
N ARG A 82 -0.28 3.80 5.59
CA ARG A 82 -0.41 4.19 4.16
C ARG A 82 0.82 4.86 3.56
N LYS A 83 1.47 5.76 4.31
CA LYS A 83 2.65 6.50 3.82
C LYS A 83 3.82 5.59 3.49
N SER A 84 3.91 4.43 4.14
CA SER A 84 5.00 3.47 3.96
C SER A 84 4.74 2.57 2.75
N THR A 85 3.47 2.39 2.38
CA THR A 85 3.00 1.35 1.45
C THR A 85 2.62 1.87 0.07
N GLU A 86 2.39 3.17 -0.04
CA GLU A 86 2.07 3.84 -1.29
C GLU A 86 3.26 4.65 -1.80
N GLU A 87 3.37 4.77 -3.12
CA GLU A 87 4.31 5.65 -3.80
C GLU A 87 3.59 6.53 -4.83
N PHE A 88 4.23 7.64 -5.17
CA PHE A 88 3.74 8.55 -6.20
C PHE A 88 3.67 7.82 -7.55
N ASP A 89 2.49 7.83 -8.17
CA ASP A 89 2.30 7.30 -9.51
C ASP A 89 2.40 8.45 -10.52
N GLN A 90 3.62 8.67 -11.02
CA GLN A 90 3.92 9.74 -11.97
C GLN A 90 3.05 9.64 -13.22
N ASP A 91 2.98 8.46 -13.83
CA ASP A 91 2.26 8.24 -15.08
C ASP A 91 0.76 8.52 -14.91
N ALA A 92 0.15 7.97 -13.86
CA ALA A 92 -1.26 8.18 -13.59
C ALA A 92 -1.56 9.65 -13.21
N THR A 93 -0.65 10.31 -12.49
CA THR A 93 -0.78 11.73 -12.13
C THR A 93 -0.69 12.62 -13.36
N VAL A 94 0.31 12.42 -14.22
CA VAL A 94 0.48 13.17 -15.48
C VAL A 94 -0.74 12.98 -16.38
N GLN A 95 -1.27 11.76 -16.49
CA GLN A 95 -2.50 11.50 -17.24
C GLN A 95 -3.71 12.23 -16.65
N ALA A 96 -3.87 12.24 -15.32
CA ALA A 96 -4.95 12.95 -14.65
C ALA A 96 -4.87 14.46 -14.87
N LEU A 97 -3.66 15.05 -14.80
CA LEU A 97 -3.42 16.46 -15.07
C LEU A 97 -3.72 16.84 -16.52
N ARG A 98 -3.25 16.03 -17.48
CA ARG A 98 -3.55 16.22 -18.91
C ARG A 98 -5.05 16.18 -19.20
N ALA A 99 -5.77 15.24 -18.58
CA ALA A 99 -7.22 15.18 -18.68
C ALA A 99 -7.89 16.45 -18.11
N ALA A 100 -7.40 16.95 -16.98
CA ALA A 100 -7.89 18.18 -16.37
C ALA A 100 -7.68 19.41 -17.28
N ILE A 101 -6.50 19.55 -17.90
CA ILE A 101 -6.21 20.64 -18.85
C ILE A 101 -7.19 20.60 -20.03
N ILE A 102 -7.45 19.41 -20.57
CA ILE A 102 -8.41 19.24 -21.67
C ILE A 102 -9.81 19.69 -21.26
N GLU A 103 -10.27 19.29 -20.07
CA GLU A 103 -11.61 19.63 -19.59
C GLU A 103 -11.74 21.12 -19.28
N GLN A 104 -10.78 21.73 -18.57
CA GLN A 104 -10.76 23.17 -18.31
C GLN A 104 -10.79 23.98 -19.62
N ARG A 105 -10.09 23.50 -20.65
CA ARG A 105 -10.07 24.18 -21.95
C ARG A 105 -11.37 24.00 -22.73
N ARG A 106 -12.08 22.89 -22.51
CA ARG A 106 -13.42 22.67 -23.06
C ARG A 106 -14.41 23.64 -22.40
N GLU A 107 -14.41 23.72 -21.07
CA GLU A 107 -15.24 24.66 -20.30
C GLU A 107 -14.95 26.12 -20.67
N ALA A 108 -13.67 26.46 -20.86
CA ALA A 108 -13.24 27.79 -21.27
C ALA A 108 -13.82 28.25 -22.60
N ARG A 109 -14.08 27.33 -23.55
CA ARG A 109 -14.70 27.65 -24.84
C ARG A 109 -16.21 27.89 -24.73
N GLU A 110 -16.84 27.25 -23.76
CA GLU A 110 -18.28 27.36 -23.50
C GLU A 110 -18.59 28.58 -22.61
N SER A 111 -17.60 29.08 -21.87
CA SER A 111 -17.72 30.26 -21.01
C SER A 111 -17.53 31.59 -21.75
N VAL A 112 -18.48 32.51 -21.56
CA VAL A 112 -18.47 33.87 -22.14
C VAL A 112 -17.40 34.78 -21.52
N ARG A 113 -16.86 34.42 -20.33
CA ARG A 113 -15.99 35.31 -19.54
C ARG A 113 -14.49 35.18 -19.79
N GLY A 114 -14.08 34.40 -20.79
CA GLY A 114 -12.67 34.11 -21.05
C GLY A 114 -12.16 33.06 -20.06
N GLY A 115 -11.75 31.91 -20.58
CA GLY A 115 -11.07 30.87 -19.82
C GLY A 115 -9.66 30.61 -20.36
N MET A 116 -9.09 29.47 -19.99
CA MET A 116 -7.73 29.06 -20.39
C MET A 116 -7.51 29.19 -21.90
N THR A 117 -6.54 30.03 -22.27
CA THR A 117 -6.18 30.27 -23.65
C THR A 117 -5.46 29.07 -24.26
N ALA A 118 -5.31 29.11 -25.58
CA ALA A 118 -4.58 28.08 -26.29
C ALA A 118 -3.09 28.00 -25.94
N GLN A 119 -2.49 29.12 -25.56
CA GLN A 119 -1.08 29.18 -25.21
C GLN A 119 -0.87 28.72 -23.77
N GLU A 120 -1.68 29.21 -22.82
CA GLU A 120 -1.62 28.77 -21.42
C GLU A 120 -1.81 27.25 -21.29
N ALA A 121 -2.74 26.67 -22.05
CA ALA A 121 -2.94 25.23 -22.06
C ALA A 121 -1.72 24.44 -22.57
N ARG A 122 -0.93 25.01 -23.50
CA ARG A 122 0.31 24.38 -23.99
C ARG A 122 1.43 24.54 -22.98
N ASP A 123 1.59 25.74 -22.44
CA ASP A 123 2.62 26.02 -21.43
C ASP A 123 2.42 25.12 -20.21
N LEU A 124 1.18 24.99 -19.73
CA LEU A 124 0.85 24.09 -18.62
C LEU A 124 1.02 22.60 -19.00
N TRP A 125 0.73 22.22 -20.24
CA TRP A 125 0.99 20.86 -20.71
C TRP A 125 2.48 20.53 -20.68
N ASP A 126 3.33 21.47 -21.11
CA ASP A 126 4.78 21.34 -21.07
C ASP A 126 5.30 21.32 -19.62
N GLU A 127 4.71 22.12 -18.70
CA GLU A 127 5.02 22.06 -17.26
C GLU A 127 4.67 20.69 -16.66
N VAL A 128 3.52 20.10 -17.02
CA VAL A 128 3.10 18.77 -16.56
C VAL A 128 4.08 17.68 -16.99
N ASP A 129 4.69 17.80 -18.16
CA ASP A 129 5.68 16.82 -18.65
C ASP A 129 6.97 16.81 -17.83
N ASN A 130 7.21 17.85 -17.02
CA ASN A 130 8.36 17.95 -16.12
C ASN A 130 8.05 17.50 -14.67
N VAL A 131 6.86 16.98 -14.39
CA VAL A 131 6.49 16.48 -13.05
C VAL A 131 7.19 15.16 -12.77
N GLU A 132 8.00 15.12 -11.71
CA GLU A 132 8.67 13.89 -11.24
C GLU A 132 8.20 13.47 -9.84
N ARG A 133 7.70 14.40 -9.03
CA ARG A 133 7.28 14.20 -7.65
C ARG A 133 5.94 14.88 -7.37
N ALA A 134 5.30 14.45 -6.28
CA ALA A 134 4.06 15.06 -5.80
C ALA A 134 4.21 16.56 -5.52
N ASP A 135 5.38 17.00 -5.04
CA ASP A 135 5.66 18.41 -4.76
C ASP A 135 5.71 19.27 -6.04
N ASP A 136 6.11 18.69 -7.18
CA ASP A 136 6.13 19.41 -8.46
C ASP A 136 4.71 19.77 -8.89
N VAL A 137 3.75 18.88 -8.64
CA VAL A 137 2.32 19.10 -8.91
C VAL A 137 1.78 20.31 -8.12
N ALA A 138 2.23 20.48 -6.87
CA ALA A 138 1.81 21.61 -6.04
C ALA A 138 2.31 22.97 -6.57
N ASN A 139 3.34 22.97 -7.41
CA ASN A 139 3.93 24.18 -7.99
C ASN A 139 3.40 24.52 -9.40
N LEU A 140 2.55 23.66 -9.98
CA LEU A 140 1.97 23.90 -11.30
C LEU A 140 1.05 25.12 -11.29
N ARG A 141 1.21 25.99 -12.28
CA ARG A 141 0.40 27.21 -12.40
C ARG A 141 -0.91 26.90 -13.10
N GLY A 142 -2.02 27.46 -12.61
CA GLY A 142 -3.32 27.32 -13.28
C GLY A 142 -4.04 25.99 -13.03
N ILE A 143 -3.53 25.15 -12.12
CA ILE A 143 -4.28 24.04 -11.54
C ILE A 143 -4.72 24.43 -10.14
N ASP A 144 -6.03 24.65 -9.98
CA ASP A 144 -6.62 24.80 -8.66
C ASP A 144 -6.66 23.43 -7.96
N GLU A 145 -6.33 23.43 -6.67
CA GLU A 145 -6.39 22.23 -5.81
C GLU A 145 -5.59 21.01 -6.36
N PRO A 146 -4.27 21.15 -6.58
CA PRO A 146 -3.41 20.17 -7.25
C PRO A 146 -3.47 18.76 -6.63
N TRP A 147 -3.78 18.66 -5.34
CA TRP A 147 -3.91 17.40 -4.61
C TRP A 147 -5.01 16.47 -5.15
N TYR A 148 -6.03 16.97 -5.86
CA TYR A 148 -7.05 16.10 -6.46
C TYR A 148 -6.54 15.29 -7.65
N TYR A 149 -5.43 15.70 -8.26
CA TYR A 149 -4.85 15.06 -9.44
C TYR A 149 -3.69 14.14 -9.10
N ILE A 150 -3.11 14.27 -7.91
CA ILE A 150 -2.07 13.37 -7.41
C ILE A 150 -2.65 11.96 -7.31
N ARG A 151 -1.95 11.00 -7.92
CA ARG A 151 -2.26 9.58 -7.85
C ARG A 151 -1.13 8.86 -7.12
N THR A 152 -1.52 7.88 -6.33
CA THR A 152 -0.61 6.95 -5.68
C THR A 152 -0.92 5.54 -6.12
N ARG A 153 0.09 4.67 -6.01
CA ARG A 153 -0.05 3.24 -6.22
C ARG A 153 0.62 2.48 -5.09
N ASP A 154 0.20 1.24 -4.89
CA ASP A 154 0.90 0.33 -3.98
C ASP A 154 2.33 0.12 -4.45
N LYS A 155 3.29 0.20 -3.54
CA LYS A 155 4.67 -0.21 -3.81
C LYS A 155 4.72 -1.69 -4.17
N ALA A 156 5.61 -2.06 -5.08
CA ALA A 156 5.79 -3.45 -5.51
C ALA A 156 6.10 -4.40 -4.33
N CYS A 157 6.82 -3.92 -3.31
CA CYS A 157 7.13 -4.69 -2.10
C CYS A 157 5.87 -5.07 -1.32
N VAL A 158 4.85 -4.21 -1.27
CA VAL A 158 3.57 -4.50 -0.58
C VAL A 158 2.81 -5.61 -1.30
N ALA A 159 2.79 -5.57 -2.63
CA ALA A 159 2.18 -6.63 -3.44
C ALA A 159 2.92 -7.97 -3.24
N TRP A 160 4.25 -7.96 -3.24
CA TRP A 160 5.06 -9.14 -2.95
C TRP A 160 4.79 -9.70 -1.55
N PHE A 161 4.79 -8.85 -0.52
CA PHE A 161 4.52 -9.24 0.86
C PHE A 161 3.16 -9.92 0.98
N TRP A 162 2.12 -9.28 0.43
CA TRP A 162 0.77 -9.83 0.51
C TRP A 162 0.64 -11.18 -0.18
N ASN A 163 1.15 -11.28 -1.41
CA ASN A 163 0.97 -12.46 -2.25
C ASN A 163 1.88 -13.63 -1.85
N SER A 164 3.01 -13.35 -1.18
CA SER A 164 4.02 -14.37 -0.87
C SER A 164 4.10 -14.61 0.63
N VAL A 165 4.43 -13.58 1.41
CA VAL A 165 4.69 -13.71 2.85
C VAL A 165 3.39 -13.92 3.62
N TRP A 166 2.44 -13.00 3.46
CA TRP A 166 1.16 -13.06 4.17
C TRP A 166 0.33 -14.26 3.74
N ALA A 167 0.25 -14.54 2.43
CA ALA A 167 -0.43 -15.72 1.91
C ALA A 167 0.12 -17.03 2.49
N SER A 168 1.45 -17.20 2.57
CA SER A 168 2.07 -18.39 3.17
C SER A 168 1.74 -18.52 4.66
N PHE A 169 1.82 -17.42 5.38
CA PHE A 169 1.46 -17.37 6.80
C PHE A 169 -0.01 -17.74 7.03
N ILE A 170 -0.94 -17.16 6.28
CA ILE A 170 -2.37 -17.47 6.37
C ILE A 170 -2.66 -18.93 6.01
N ALA A 171 -2.00 -19.47 4.98
CA ALA A 171 -2.13 -20.89 4.62
C ALA A 171 -1.73 -21.81 5.79
N HIS A 172 -0.65 -21.47 6.49
CA HIS A 172 -0.23 -22.21 7.67
C HIS A 172 -1.19 -22.09 8.85
N LEU A 173 -1.69 -20.88 9.13
CA LEU A 173 -2.73 -20.69 10.16
C LEU A 173 -3.97 -21.56 9.86
N ARG A 174 -4.39 -21.66 8.59
CA ARG A 174 -5.49 -22.55 8.19
C ARG A 174 -5.17 -24.03 8.41
N SER A 175 -3.95 -24.46 8.10
CA SER A 175 -3.53 -25.87 8.29
C SER A 175 -3.44 -26.30 9.76
N THR A 176 -3.26 -25.34 10.66
CA THR A 176 -3.12 -25.57 12.11
C THR A 176 -4.39 -25.23 12.89
N ALA A 177 -5.40 -24.68 12.22
CA ALA A 177 -6.70 -24.45 12.84
C ALA A 177 -7.38 -25.81 13.08
N VAL A 178 -7.49 -26.20 14.35
CA VAL A 178 -8.33 -27.33 14.75
C VAL A 178 -9.78 -26.96 14.39
N PRO A 179 -10.52 -27.82 13.65
CA PRO A 179 -11.95 -27.57 13.44
C PRO A 179 -12.63 -27.50 14.81
N ALA A 180 -13.34 -26.39 15.04
CA ALA A 180 -14.10 -26.16 16.26
C ALA A 180 -15.18 -27.23 16.45
#